data_AF-A0A9E3L707-F1
#
_entry.id   AF-A0A9E3L707-F1
#
_cell.length_a   1.000
_cell.length_b   1.000
_cell.length_c   1.000
_cell.angle_alpha   90.00
_cell.angle_beta   90.00
_cell.angle_gamma   90.00
#
_symmetry.space_group_name_H-M   'P 1'
#
loop_
_entity.id
_entity.type
_entity.pdbx_description
1 polymer ?
#
loop_
_entity_poly.entity_id
_entity_poly.type
_entity_poly.pdbx_seq_one_letter_code
_entity_poly.pdbx_strand_id
1 'polypeptide(L)'
;MAQLLPVLSPHGALHLKPSDEAEALDARREARIEKAFARGAGHGLLQLGSEEVGTALPPLLAYWRDFATRYLTALCALPGLGEASAKPAVAVPGEGELDTLAAAVPPMTGAEYLTSAVLAELWRQIDAACDSELAEAKLSVQDFLKSRNPAWHLVGRVHFNLAENRSDEGAPFAFLATYTPKLSAQAKAQHLPLGKALAEYAGAKNRERLLSLLLPVQRAAEQCGWLKAMVDSGEIYHPLRWT
;
A
#
# COMPACT_ATOMS: atom_id res chain seq x y z
N MET A 1 15.36 -6.20 -28.76
CA MET A 1 16.00 -5.67 -27.54
C MET A 1 15.72 -6.69 -26.45
N ALA A 2 16.76 -7.18 -25.78
CA ALA A 2 16.59 -8.16 -24.72
C ALA A 2 15.88 -7.50 -23.55
N GLN A 3 14.89 -8.18 -22.98
CA GLN A 3 13.94 -7.60 -22.04
C GLN A 3 14.25 -8.04 -20.61
N LEU A 4 13.93 -7.21 -19.62
CA LEU A 4 14.34 -7.45 -18.23
C LEU A 4 13.40 -8.40 -17.47
N LEU A 5 13.93 -9.53 -17.00
CA LEU A 5 13.25 -10.44 -16.08
C LEU A 5 13.87 -10.40 -14.68
N PRO A 6 13.04 -10.33 -13.62
CA PRO A 6 13.50 -10.58 -12.26
C PRO A 6 14.07 -12.00 -12.11
N VAL A 7 15.25 -12.10 -11.50
CA VAL A 7 15.90 -13.37 -11.18
C VAL A 7 16.38 -13.33 -9.73
N LEU A 8 16.25 -14.46 -9.04
CA LEU A 8 16.70 -14.59 -7.66
C LEU A 8 18.00 -15.41 -7.64
N SER A 9 19.04 -14.86 -7.02
CA SER A 9 20.29 -15.59 -6.83
C SER A 9 20.18 -16.63 -5.70
N PRO A 10 21.07 -17.63 -5.64
CA PRO A 10 21.13 -18.57 -4.52
C PRO A 10 21.37 -17.92 -3.14
N HIS A 11 21.76 -16.64 -3.10
CA HIS A 11 21.97 -15.88 -1.87
C HIS A 11 20.76 -14.99 -1.52
N GLY A 12 19.64 -15.15 -2.22
CA GLY A 12 18.40 -14.40 -1.97
C GLY A 12 18.42 -12.97 -2.51
N ALA A 13 19.41 -12.60 -3.33
CA ALA A 13 19.46 -11.28 -3.94
C ALA A 13 18.67 -11.25 -5.26
N LEU A 14 17.74 -10.30 -5.37
CA LEU A 14 16.86 -10.10 -6.52
C LEU A 14 17.47 -9.08 -7.50
N HIS A 15 17.63 -9.47 -8.76
CA HIS A 15 18.20 -8.62 -9.81
C HIS A 15 17.41 -8.76 -11.11
N LEU A 16 17.64 -7.86 -12.06
CA LEU A 16 17.10 -7.98 -13.42
C LEU A 16 18.13 -8.60 -14.34
N LYS A 17 17.70 -9.54 -15.19
CA LYS A 17 18.52 -10.14 -16.23
C LYS A 17 17.86 -9.95 -17.60
N PRO A 18 18.63 -9.61 -18.66
CA PRO A 18 18.11 -9.61 -20.02
C PRO A 18 17.66 -11.02 -20.44
N SER A 19 16.51 -11.10 -21.09
CA SER A 19 15.90 -12.31 -21.64
C SER A 19 15.20 -11.99 -22.95
N ASP A 20 15.34 -12.87 -23.93
CA ASP A 20 14.65 -12.75 -25.23
C ASP A 20 13.21 -13.26 -25.17
N GLU A 21 12.81 -13.90 -24.05
CA GLU A 21 11.50 -14.52 -23.85
C GLU A 21 10.50 -13.64 -23.07
N ALA A 22 10.89 -12.43 -22.64
CA ALA A 22 9.99 -11.59 -21.86
C ALA A 22 8.95 -10.85 -22.76
N GLU A 23 7.89 -10.32 -22.11
CA GLU A 23 6.89 -9.45 -22.74
C GLU A 23 7.32 -7.98 -22.74
N ALA A 24 7.25 -7.32 -23.91
CA ALA A 24 7.89 -6.03 -24.13
C ALA A 24 7.28 -4.91 -23.28
N LEU A 25 8.15 -4.19 -22.56
CA LEU A 25 7.82 -2.97 -21.84
C LEU A 25 8.08 -1.74 -22.72
N ASP A 26 7.43 -0.62 -22.38
CA ASP A 26 7.81 0.68 -22.92
C ASP A 26 9.25 1.02 -22.51
N ALA A 27 10.05 1.48 -23.47
CA ALA A 27 11.48 1.73 -23.28
C ALA A 27 11.80 2.73 -22.15
N ARG A 28 10.92 3.73 -21.91
CA ARG A 28 11.13 4.68 -20.80
C ARG A 28 10.88 4.01 -19.45
N ARG A 29 9.90 3.11 -19.37
CA ARG A 29 9.60 2.34 -18.16
C ARG A 29 10.73 1.36 -17.87
N GLU A 30 11.18 0.62 -18.87
CA GLU A 30 12.28 -0.33 -18.74
C GLU A 30 13.55 0.36 -18.20
N ALA A 31 13.93 1.50 -18.78
CA ALA A 31 15.08 2.27 -18.32
C ALA A 31 14.94 2.78 -16.87
N ARG A 32 13.73 3.18 -16.44
CA ARG A 32 13.49 3.59 -15.04
C ARG A 32 13.63 2.42 -14.07
N ILE A 33 13.03 1.28 -14.41
CA ILE A 33 13.09 0.06 -13.62
C ILE A 33 14.53 -0.44 -13.52
N GLU A 34 15.25 -0.51 -14.63
CA GLU A 34 16.66 -0.90 -14.68
C GLU A 34 17.54 0.00 -13.80
N LYS A 35 17.39 1.32 -13.94
CA LYS A 35 18.12 2.30 -13.13
C LYS A 35 17.85 2.13 -11.63
N ALA A 36 16.61 1.80 -11.25
CA ALA A 36 16.27 1.56 -9.85
C ALA A 36 16.90 0.26 -9.33
N PHE A 37 16.82 -0.84 -10.08
CA PHE A 37 17.46 -2.11 -9.71
C PHE A 37 19.00 -2.04 -9.70
N ALA A 38 19.60 -1.14 -10.50
CA ALA A 38 21.04 -0.88 -10.45
C ALA A 38 21.50 -0.24 -9.13
N ARG A 39 20.61 0.44 -8.38
CA ARG A 39 20.88 0.92 -7.02
C ARG A 39 20.74 -0.18 -5.96
N GLY A 40 20.06 -1.27 -6.28
CA GLY A 40 19.79 -2.41 -5.40
C GLY A 40 18.34 -2.90 -5.49
N ALA A 41 18.09 -4.12 -4.99
CA ALA A 41 16.77 -4.76 -5.06
C ALA A 41 15.68 -3.93 -4.35
N GLY A 42 15.99 -3.35 -3.19
CA GLY A 42 15.07 -2.48 -2.44
C GLY A 42 14.58 -1.29 -3.26
N HIS A 43 15.47 -0.59 -3.96
CA HIS A 43 15.13 0.54 -4.83
C HIS A 43 14.31 0.09 -6.05
N GLY A 44 14.68 -1.03 -6.67
CA GLY A 44 13.92 -1.63 -7.77
C GLY A 44 12.49 -2.00 -7.38
N LEU A 45 12.32 -2.66 -6.24
CA LEU A 45 11.03 -3.02 -5.68
C LEU A 45 10.21 -1.78 -5.29
N LEU A 46 10.83 -0.77 -4.67
CA LEU A 46 10.18 0.48 -4.34
C LEU A 46 9.67 1.21 -5.60
N GLN A 47 10.46 1.26 -6.67
CA GLN A 47 10.07 1.84 -7.97
C GLN A 47 8.84 1.12 -8.55
N LEU A 48 8.87 -0.23 -8.57
CA LEU A 48 7.73 -1.03 -9.04
C LEU A 48 6.49 -0.73 -8.20
N GLY A 49 6.60 -0.85 -6.88
CA GLY A 49 5.49 -0.66 -5.95
C GLY A 49 4.94 0.76 -5.94
N SER A 50 5.74 1.80 -6.17
CA SER A 50 5.28 3.18 -6.00
C SER A 50 4.73 3.79 -7.29
N GLU A 51 5.43 3.63 -8.42
CA GLU A 51 5.09 4.31 -9.68
C GLU A 51 4.32 3.43 -10.66
N GLU A 52 4.57 2.11 -10.65
CA GLU A 52 4.02 1.19 -11.65
C GLU A 52 2.72 0.51 -11.17
N VAL A 53 2.12 1.00 -10.08
CA VAL A 53 0.78 0.59 -9.63
C VAL A 53 -0.22 0.86 -10.74
N GLY A 54 -1.06 -0.13 -11.03
CA GLY A 54 -2.11 0.02 -12.04
C GLY A 54 -1.66 -0.11 -13.47
N THR A 55 -0.36 -0.29 -13.72
CA THR A 55 0.18 -0.50 -15.05
C THR A 55 0.13 -1.98 -15.44
N ALA A 56 -0.04 -2.26 -16.73
CA ALA A 56 0.11 -3.61 -17.26
C ALA A 56 1.60 -3.96 -17.23
N LEU A 57 1.95 -4.97 -16.42
CA LEU A 57 3.30 -5.52 -16.30
C LEU A 57 3.25 -7.02 -16.58
N PRO A 58 4.34 -7.60 -17.11
CA PRO A 58 4.51 -9.03 -17.20
C PRO A 58 4.30 -9.70 -15.83
N PRO A 59 3.79 -10.95 -15.76
CA PRO A 59 3.36 -11.58 -14.51
C PRO A 59 4.40 -11.54 -13.38
N LEU A 60 5.68 -11.73 -13.70
CA LEU A 60 6.75 -11.74 -12.71
C LEU A 60 7.03 -10.34 -12.13
N LEU A 61 7.03 -9.31 -12.98
CA LEU A 61 7.15 -7.91 -12.52
C LEU A 61 5.90 -7.48 -11.75
N ALA A 62 4.72 -7.94 -12.16
CA ALA A 62 3.47 -7.71 -11.43
C ALA A 62 3.50 -8.33 -10.04
N TYR A 63 4.01 -9.56 -9.87
CA TYR A 63 4.18 -10.19 -8.56
C TYR A 63 5.06 -9.35 -7.62
N TRP A 64 6.24 -8.91 -8.11
CA TRP A 64 7.16 -8.10 -7.32
C TRP A 64 6.63 -6.69 -7.03
N ARG A 65 5.90 -6.09 -7.98
CA ARG A 65 5.14 -4.86 -7.75
C ARG A 65 4.11 -5.06 -6.64
N ASP A 66 3.34 -6.13 -6.66
CA ASP A 66 2.28 -6.38 -5.69
C ASP A 66 2.86 -6.64 -4.30
N PHE A 67 4.02 -7.31 -4.22
CA PHE A 67 4.81 -7.43 -2.98
C PHE A 67 5.22 -6.05 -2.43
N ALA A 68 5.81 -5.18 -3.26
CA ALA A 68 6.19 -3.83 -2.85
C ALA A 68 4.99 -2.91 -2.55
N THR A 69 3.86 -3.12 -3.22
CA THR A 69 2.60 -2.41 -2.96
C THR A 69 2.08 -2.72 -1.56
N ARG A 70 2.29 -3.94 -1.05
CA ARG A 70 1.96 -4.29 0.35
C ARG A 70 2.81 -3.52 1.34
N TYR A 71 4.12 -3.38 1.07
CA TYR A 71 5.01 -2.54 1.87
C TYR A 71 4.50 -1.09 1.94
N LEU A 72 4.20 -0.48 0.79
CA LEU A 72 3.72 0.89 0.73
C LEU A 72 2.34 1.06 1.39
N THR A 73 1.48 0.05 1.27
CA THR A 73 0.19 0.03 1.97
C THR A 73 0.38 -0.01 3.49
N ALA A 74 1.30 -0.86 3.97
CA ALA A 74 1.64 -0.93 5.38
C ALA A 74 2.25 0.38 5.89
N LEU A 75 3.12 1.00 5.08
CA LEU A 75 3.66 2.33 5.34
C LEU A 75 2.52 3.34 5.50
N CYS A 76 1.63 3.49 4.52
CA CYS A 76 0.48 4.42 4.57
C CYS A 76 -0.45 4.23 5.77
N ALA A 77 -0.51 3.01 6.33
CA ALA A 77 -1.32 2.70 7.50
C ALA A 77 -0.66 3.07 8.84
N LEU A 78 0.62 3.51 8.84
CA LEU A 78 1.32 3.87 10.07
C LEU A 78 0.79 5.19 10.67
N PRO A 79 0.63 5.26 12.00
CA PRO A 79 0.18 6.47 12.68
C PRO A 79 1.26 7.55 12.60
N GLY A 80 0.86 8.82 12.48
CA GLY A 80 1.79 9.96 12.56
C GLY A 80 2.59 10.27 11.27
N LEU A 81 2.32 9.56 10.17
CA LEU A 81 2.97 9.77 8.86
C LEU A 81 2.96 11.21 8.32
N GLY A 82 1.95 12.00 8.69
CA GLY A 82 1.80 13.39 8.23
C GLY A 82 2.47 14.44 9.12
N GLU A 83 2.87 14.06 10.34
CA GLU A 83 3.38 14.97 11.37
C GLU A 83 4.87 14.72 11.68
N ALA A 84 5.37 13.52 11.41
CA ALA A 84 6.75 13.14 11.68
C ALA A 84 7.70 13.55 10.54
N SER A 85 8.83 14.17 10.89
CA SER A 85 9.94 14.43 9.95
C SER A 85 10.67 13.16 9.53
N ALA A 86 10.49 12.05 10.26
CA ALA A 86 11.11 10.76 9.99
C ALA A 86 10.04 9.68 9.77
N LYS A 87 10.31 8.78 8.82
CA LYS A 87 9.47 7.62 8.53
C LYS A 87 9.54 6.62 9.69
N PRO A 88 8.42 6.17 10.25
CA PRO A 88 8.43 5.05 11.20
C PRO A 88 8.85 3.74 10.50
N ALA A 89 9.42 2.82 11.27
CA ALA A 89 9.80 1.50 10.77
C ALA A 89 8.55 0.68 10.40
N VAL A 90 8.54 0.08 9.22
CA VAL A 90 7.42 -0.75 8.76
C VAL A 90 7.65 -2.18 9.23
N ALA A 91 6.76 -2.68 10.10
CA ALA A 91 6.85 -4.06 10.59
C ALA A 91 6.82 -5.07 9.44
N VAL A 92 7.72 -6.06 9.49
CA VAL A 92 7.77 -7.16 8.53
C VAL A 92 6.50 -8.03 8.70
N PRO A 93 5.87 -8.49 7.60
CA PRO A 93 4.73 -9.40 7.68
C PRO A 93 5.06 -10.67 8.46
N GLY A 94 4.04 -11.29 9.05
CA GLY A 94 4.21 -12.55 9.78
C GLY A 94 4.67 -13.67 8.85
N GLU A 95 5.45 -14.61 9.39
CA GLU A 95 6.07 -15.71 8.63
C GLU A 95 5.07 -16.46 7.73
N GLY A 96 3.89 -16.83 8.24
CA GLY A 96 2.88 -17.51 7.43
C GLY A 96 2.29 -16.68 6.27
N GLU A 97 2.27 -15.34 6.37
CA GLU A 97 1.92 -14.49 5.22
C GLU A 97 3.04 -14.52 4.17
N LEU A 98 4.30 -14.47 4.61
CA LEU A 98 5.45 -14.55 3.73
C LEU A 98 5.57 -15.93 3.05
N ASP A 99 5.28 -17.02 3.75
CA ASP A 99 5.25 -18.37 3.17
C ASP A 99 4.18 -18.48 2.07
N THR A 100 3.01 -17.90 2.31
CA THR A 100 1.94 -17.84 1.30
C THR A 100 2.38 -17.07 0.07
N LEU A 101 3.10 -15.95 0.26
CA LEU A 101 3.64 -15.16 -0.83
C LEU A 101 4.72 -15.92 -1.60
N ALA A 102 5.64 -16.59 -0.90
CA ALA A 102 6.68 -17.40 -1.52
C ALA A 102 6.10 -18.53 -2.38
N ALA A 103 5.06 -19.21 -1.89
CA ALA A 103 4.38 -20.28 -2.63
C ALA A 103 3.61 -19.77 -3.87
N ALA A 104 3.24 -18.49 -3.91
CA ALA A 104 2.48 -17.87 -5.00
C ALA A 104 3.36 -17.26 -6.10
N VAL A 105 4.69 -17.40 -6.02
CA VAL A 105 5.59 -16.82 -7.02
C VAL A 105 5.37 -17.46 -8.39
N PRO A 106 5.24 -16.68 -9.48
CA PRO A 106 5.23 -17.22 -10.83
C PRO A 106 6.54 -17.96 -11.15
N PRO A 107 6.55 -18.87 -12.13
CA PRO A 107 7.78 -19.52 -12.58
C PRO A 107 8.87 -18.49 -12.90
N MET A 108 10.01 -18.59 -12.21
CA MET A 108 11.14 -17.69 -12.38
C MET A 108 12.46 -18.40 -12.08
N THR A 109 13.56 -17.91 -12.65
CA THR A 109 14.90 -18.39 -12.29
C THR A 109 15.19 -18.08 -10.82
N GLY A 110 15.49 -19.13 -10.05
CA GLY A 110 15.78 -19.02 -8.63
C GLY A 110 14.55 -18.99 -7.73
N ALA A 111 13.36 -19.34 -8.23
CA ALA A 111 12.14 -19.44 -7.42
C ALA A 111 12.33 -20.40 -6.22
N GLU A 112 13.17 -21.43 -6.36
CA GLU A 112 13.51 -22.40 -5.32
C GLU A 112 14.24 -21.78 -4.11
N TYR A 113 14.86 -20.61 -4.28
CA TYR A 113 15.52 -19.89 -3.19
C TYR A 113 14.58 -18.91 -2.48
N LEU A 114 13.36 -18.72 -2.98
CA LEU A 114 12.41 -17.78 -2.40
C LEU A 114 11.78 -18.40 -1.15
N THR A 115 12.20 -17.91 0.00
CA THR A 115 11.67 -18.31 1.32
C THR A 115 11.07 -17.11 2.04
N SER A 116 10.32 -17.35 3.12
CA SER A 116 9.84 -16.28 4.01
C SER A 116 10.99 -15.44 4.57
N ALA A 117 12.15 -16.04 4.87
CA ALA A 117 13.35 -15.31 5.29
C ALA A 117 13.88 -14.37 4.20
N VAL A 118 13.89 -14.81 2.93
CA VAL A 118 14.31 -13.96 1.80
C VAL A 118 13.31 -12.83 1.58
N LEU A 119 12.00 -13.10 1.61
CA LEU A 119 10.99 -12.05 1.51
C LEU A 119 11.06 -11.04 2.66
N ALA A 120 11.31 -11.50 3.89
CA ALA A 120 11.53 -10.61 5.03
C ALA A 120 12.74 -9.69 4.82
N GLU A 121 13.81 -10.22 4.22
CA GLU A 121 14.99 -9.43 3.90
C GLU A 121 14.74 -8.43 2.78
N LEU A 122 14.06 -8.85 1.70
CA LEU A 122 13.65 -7.94 0.63
C LEU A 122 12.73 -6.83 1.15
N TRP A 123 11.83 -7.14 2.11
CA TRP A 123 11.01 -6.14 2.79
C TRP A 123 11.86 -5.10 3.52
N ARG A 124 12.87 -5.53 4.28
CA ARG A 124 13.82 -4.61 4.95
C ARG A 124 14.63 -3.78 3.96
N GLN A 125 14.99 -4.34 2.81
CA GLN A 125 15.68 -3.60 1.75
C GLN A 125 14.78 -2.53 1.13
N ILE A 126 13.48 -2.79 0.94
CA ILE A 126 12.53 -1.75 0.53
C ILE A 126 12.45 -0.65 1.59
N ASP A 127 12.42 -1.02 2.87
CA ASP A 127 12.38 -0.08 3.99
C ASP A 127 13.58 0.88 3.98
N ALA A 128 14.78 0.32 3.89
CA ALA A 128 16.03 1.09 3.82
C ALA A 128 16.13 1.95 2.54
N ALA A 129 15.67 1.42 1.40
CA ALA A 129 15.62 2.18 0.15
C ALA A 129 14.66 3.37 0.25
N CYS A 130 13.52 3.18 0.91
CA CYS A 130 12.54 4.25 1.15
C CYS A 130 13.12 5.34 2.05
N ASP A 131 13.81 4.97 3.14
CA ASP A 131 14.49 5.94 4.01
C ASP A 131 15.57 6.74 3.26
N SER A 132 16.38 6.06 2.46
CA SER A 132 17.42 6.67 1.64
C SER A 132 16.83 7.68 0.64
N GLU A 133 15.79 7.29 -0.10
CA GLU A 133 15.17 8.17 -1.10
C GLU A 133 14.40 9.33 -0.47
N LEU A 134 13.80 9.15 0.70
CA LEU A 134 13.17 10.23 1.46
C LEU A 134 14.21 11.27 1.91
N ALA A 135 15.37 10.80 2.41
CA ALA A 135 16.46 11.67 2.81
C ALA A 135 17.05 12.46 1.62
N GLU A 136 17.15 11.83 0.44
CA GLU A 136 17.57 12.49 -0.80
C GLU A 136 16.55 13.53 -1.28
N ALA A 137 15.26 13.19 -1.26
CA ALA A 137 14.17 14.05 -1.74
C ALA A 137 13.91 15.25 -0.82
N LYS A 138 14.20 15.12 0.50
CA LYS A 138 13.88 16.11 1.54
C LYS A 138 12.39 16.49 1.56
N LEU A 139 11.54 15.51 1.26
CA LEU A 139 10.08 15.65 1.28
C LEU A 139 9.51 14.95 2.51
N SER A 140 8.30 15.36 2.91
CA SER A 140 7.50 14.55 3.83
C SER A 140 7.20 13.19 3.19
N VAL A 141 6.93 12.16 4.00
CA VAL A 141 6.56 10.84 3.47
C VAL A 141 5.31 10.94 2.58
N GLN A 142 4.34 11.79 2.96
CA GLN A 142 3.14 12.00 2.16
C GLN A 142 3.44 12.66 0.81
N ASP A 143 4.27 13.70 0.78
CA ASP A 143 4.63 14.39 -0.46
C ASP A 143 5.48 13.51 -1.36
N PHE A 144 6.38 12.71 -0.79
CA PHE A 144 7.16 11.71 -1.52
C PHE A 144 6.24 10.70 -2.21
N LEU A 145 5.33 10.07 -1.47
CA LEU A 145 4.39 9.10 -2.03
C LEU A 145 3.48 9.72 -3.10
N LYS A 146 2.99 10.94 -2.86
CA LYS A 146 2.17 11.70 -3.81
C LYS A 146 2.94 12.03 -5.10
N SER A 147 4.24 12.36 -4.99
CA SER A 147 5.09 12.63 -6.15
C SER A 147 5.33 11.40 -7.03
N ARG A 148 5.32 10.19 -6.43
CA ARG A 148 5.45 8.91 -7.13
C ARG A 148 4.15 8.49 -7.80
N ASN A 149 3.04 8.49 -7.05
CA ASN A 149 1.71 8.26 -7.61
C ASN A 149 0.65 8.93 -6.72
N PRO A 150 -0.19 9.84 -7.26
CA PRO A 150 -1.22 10.54 -6.49
C PRO A 150 -2.21 9.61 -5.77
N ALA A 151 -2.41 8.38 -6.27
CA ALA A 151 -3.32 7.40 -5.65
C ALA A 151 -2.89 7.00 -4.23
N TRP A 152 -1.59 7.07 -3.90
CA TRP A 152 -1.09 6.71 -2.57
C TRP A 152 -1.60 7.62 -1.46
N HIS A 153 -1.96 8.86 -1.78
CA HIS A 153 -2.57 9.78 -0.81
C HIS A 153 -3.90 9.24 -0.26
N LEU A 154 -4.63 8.42 -1.00
CA LEU A 154 -5.95 7.92 -0.57
C LEU A 154 -5.86 6.72 0.39
N VAL A 155 -4.77 5.95 0.34
CA VAL A 155 -4.61 4.70 1.12
C VAL A 155 -4.45 5.01 2.61
N GLY A 156 -5.10 4.21 3.47
CA GLY A 156 -5.03 4.36 4.91
C GLY A 156 -5.87 5.53 5.47
N ARG A 157 -6.62 6.24 4.63
CA ARG A 157 -7.47 7.36 5.05
C ARG A 157 -8.93 6.96 5.26
N VAL A 158 -9.56 7.63 6.22
CA VAL A 158 -11.01 7.61 6.42
C VAL A 158 -11.63 8.81 5.70
N HIS A 159 -12.68 8.56 4.94
CA HIS A 159 -13.45 9.55 4.20
C HIS A 159 -14.87 9.60 4.76
N PHE A 160 -15.37 10.79 5.05
CA PHE A 160 -16.77 11.00 5.38
C PHE A 160 -17.51 11.42 4.11
N ASN A 161 -18.44 10.58 3.67
CA ASN A 161 -19.17 10.80 2.43
C ASN A 161 -20.60 11.20 2.76
N LEU A 162 -21.11 12.18 2.04
CA LEU A 162 -22.51 12.56 2.04
C LEU A 162 -23.05 12.33 0.63
N ALA A 163 -23.92 11.35 0.46
CA ALA A 163 -24.50 10.97 -0.83
C ALA A 163 -25.97 11.38 -0.91
N GLU A 164 -26.44 11.79 -2.09
CA GLU A 164 -27.86 12.10 -2.31
C GLU A 164 -28.70 10.81 -2.24
N ASN A 165 -29.75 10.84 -1.42
CA ASN A 165 -30.72 9.77 -1.25
C ASN A 165 -32.08 10.19 -1.84
N ARG A 166 -32.23 10.01 -3.15
CA ARG A 166 -33.46 10.36 -3.88
C ARG A 166 -34.69 9.56 -3.49
N SER A 167 -34.52 8.49 -2.74
CA SER A 167 -35.59 7.60 -2.29
C SER A 167 -36.26 8.09 -1.01
N ASP A 168 -35.77 9.17 -0.41
CA ASP A 168 -36.19 9.64 0.92
C ASP A 168 -36.28 11.17 0.98
N GLU A 169 -37.48 11.71 0.76
CA GLU A 169 -37.72 13.16 0.78
C GLU A 169 -37.50 13.80 2.16
N GLY A 170 -37.62 13.02 3.24
CA GLY A 170 -37.42 13.50 4.62
C GLY A 170 -35.96 13.52 5.07
N ALA A 171 -35.09 12.77 4.39
CA ALA A 171 -33.65 12.74 4.61
C ALA A 171 -32.95 12.58 3.25
N PRO A 172 -32.80 13.68 2.48
CA PRO A 172 -32.34 13.63 1.09
C PRO A 172 -30.86 13.27 0.97
N PHE A 173 -30.16 13.04 2.08
CA PHE A 173 -28.79 12.61 2.10
C PHE A 173 -28.58 11.35 2.94
N ALA A 174 -27.53 10.62 2.61
CA ALA A 174 -27.01 9.49 3.36
C ALA A 174 -25.55 9.76 3.73
N PHE A 175 -25.24 9.72 5.02
CA PHE A 175 -23.88 9.80 5.52
C PHE A 175 -23.25 8.41 5.60
N LEU A 176 -22.00 8.28 5.15
CA LEU A 176 -21.22 7.05 5.30
C LEU A 176 -19.73 7.35 5.47
N ALA A 177 -19.15 6.81 6.54
CA ALA A 177 -17.70 6.74 6.70
C ALA A 177 -17.15 5.54 5.91
N THR A 178 -16.16 5.78 5.06
CA THR A 178 -15.44 4.74 4.31
C THR A 178 -13.94 4.84 4.56
N TYR A 179 -13.21 3.76 4.34
CA TYR A 179 -11.75 3.74 4.37
C TYR A 179 -11.19 3.05 3.13
N THR A 180 -9.93 3.36 2.81
CA THR A 180 -9.23 2.77 1.67
C THR A 180 -8.12 1.84 2.17
N PRO A 181 -8.37 0.51 2.25
CA PRO A 181 -7.39 -0.44 2.79
C PRO A 181 -6.16 -0.61 1.88
N LYS A 182 -6.34 -0.52 0.56
CA LYS A 182 -5.30 -0.72 -0.46
C LYS A 182 -5.71 -0.15 -1.80
N LEU A 183 -4.75 -0.02 -2.71
CA LEU A 183 -5.02 0.22 -4.12
C LEU A 183 -5.39 -1.09 -4.83
N SER A 184 -6.26 -1.01 -5.84
CA SER A 184 -6.53 -2.14 -6.72
C SER A 184 -5.36 -2.41 -7.67
N ALA A 185 -5.39 -3.56 -8.37
CA ALA A 185 -4.44 -3.88 -9.43
C ALA A 185 -4.42 -2.86 -10.58
N GLN A 186 -5.41 -1.97 -10.67
CA GLN A 186 -5.53 -0.85 -11.62
C GLN A 186 -5.23 0.53 -10.97
N ALA A 187 -4.56 0.57 -9.82
CA ALA A 187 -4.29 1.79 -9.03
C ALA A 187 -5.53 2.59 -8.60
N LYS A 188 -6.71 1.97 -8.60
CA LYS A 188 -7.94 2.62 -8.11
C LYS A 188 -8.08 2.39 -6.62
N ALA A 189 -8.27 3.47 -5.85
CA ALA A 189 -8.65 3.38 -4.45
C ALA A 189 -10.01 2.68 -4.33
N GLN A 190 -10.06 1.60 -3.54
CA GLN A 190 -11.32 0.94 -3.21
C GLN A 190 -11.79 1.44 -1.87
N HIS A 191 -12.98 2.03 -1.82
CA HIS A 191 -13.59 2.52 -0.58
C HIS A 191 -14.47 1.42 0.01
N LEU A 192 -14.16 1.01 1.24
CA LEU A 192 -14.98 0.07 2.00
C LEU A 192 -15.65 0.79 3.18
N PRO A 193 -16.88 0.41 3.57
CA PRO A 193 -17.52 0.95 4.77
C PRO A 193 -16.62 0.80 5.99
N LEU A 194 -16.53 1.83 6.83
CA LEU A 194 -15.68 1.80 8.03
C LEU A 194 -16.06 0.66 8.99
N GLY A 195 -17.34 0.29 9.06
CA GLY A 195 -17.80 -0.88 9.81
C GLY A 195 -17.14 -2.21 9.38
N LYS A 196 -16.71 -2.34 8.11
CA LYS A 196 -15.95 -3.53 7.67
C LYS A 196 -14.56 -3.61 8.31
N ALA A 197 -13.93 -2.48 8.61
CA ALA A 197 -12.64 -2.46 9.29
C ALA A 197 -12.73 -3.08 10.70
N LEU A 198 -13.85 -2.87 11.40
CA LEU A 198 -14.08 -3.50 12.71
C LEU A 198 -14.13 -5.03 12.60
N ALA A 199 -14.81 -5.56 11.59
CA ALA A 199 -14.89 -7.01 11.37
C ALA A 199 -13.55 -7.61 10.90
N GLU A 200 -12.85 -6.92 10.00
CA GLU A 200 -11.59 -7.39 9.39
C GLU A 200 -10.40 -7.34 10.37
N TYR A 201 -10.41 -6.36 11.29
CA TYR A 201 -9.34 -6.15 12.25
C TYR A 201 -9.71 -6.53 13.70
N ALA A 202 -10.83 -7.24 13.92
CA ALA A 202 -11.29 -7.71 15.23
C ALA A 202 -10.28 -8.63 15.96
N GLY A 203 -9.29 -9.19 15.27
CA GLY A 203 -8.27 -10.06 15.87
C GLY A 203 -7.14 -9.30 16.56
N ALA A 204 -6.62 -9.86 17.67
CA ALA A 204 -5.54 -9.25 18.49
C ALA A 204 -4.29 -8.85 17.68
N LYS A 205 -3.97 -9.55 16.57
CA LYS A 205 -2.85 -9.25 15.68
C LYS A 205 -3.03 -7.99 14.82
N ASN A 206 -4.25 -7.46 14.71
CA ASN A 206 -4.57 -6.33 13.83
C ASN A 206 -5.06 -5.07 14.58
N ARG A 207 -5.04 -5.10 15.93
CA ARG A 207 -5.53 -4.01 16.77
C ARG A 207 -4.79 -2.69 16.52
N GLU A 208 -3.48 -2.72 16.31
CA GLU A 208 -2.68 -1.53 16.03
C GLU A 208 -3.05 -0.86 14.70
N ARG A 209 -3.36 -1.65 13.66
CA ARG A 209 -3.82 -1.14 12.37
C ARG A 209 -5.19 -0.48 12.50
N LEU A 210 -6.10 -1.11 13.25
CA LEU A 210 -7.42 -0.53 13.53
C LEU A 210 -7.30 0.79 14.31
N LEU A 211 -6.45 0.83 15.33
CA LEU A 211 -6.19 2.05 16.11
C LEU A 211 -5.61 3.16 15.23
N SER A 212 -4.67 2.83 14.34
CA SER A 212 -4.06 3.80 13.42
C SER A 212 -5.09 4.36 12.42
N LEU A 213 -6.03 3.52 11.96
CA LEU A 213 -7.12 3.94 11.08
C LEU A 213 -8.15 4.85 11.81
N LEU A 214 -8.44 4.56 13.08
CA LEU A 214 -9.43 5.30 13.87
C LEU A 214 -8.86 6.53 14.59
N LEU A 215 -7.54 6.65 14.74
CA LEU A 215 -6.90 7.78 15.41
C LEU A 215 -7.24 9.13 14.74
N PRO A 216 -7.20 9.29 13.41
CA PRO A 216 -7.66 10.53 12.77
C PRO A 216 -9.14 10.84 13.02
N VAL A 217 -9.99 9.80 13.11
CA VAL A 217 -11.42 9.95 13.38
C VAL A 217 -11.64 10.48 14.81
N GLN A 218 -10.92 9.92 15.79
CA GLN A 218 -10.95 10.39 17.18
C GLN A 218 -10.48 11.84 17.29
N ARG A 219 -9.35 12.19 16.67
CA ARG A 219 -8.84 13.58 16.65
C ARG A 219 -9.84 14.56 16.02
N ALA A 220 -10.51 14.16 14.94
CA ALA A 220 -11.55 14.98 14.32
C ALA A 220 -12.79 15.12 15.22
N ALA A 221 -13.17 14.05 15.93
CA ALA A 221 -14.30 14.07 16.87
C ALA A 221 -14.05 15.00 18.06
N GLU A 222 -12.80 15.17 18.51
CA GLU A 222 -12.45 16.15 19.55
C GLU A 222 -12.70 17.60 19.11
N GLN A 223 -12.61 17.88 17.81
CA GLN A 223 -12.78 19.22 17.24
C GLN A 223 -14.20 19.46 16.69
N CYS A 224 -14.93 18.40 16.34
CA CYS A 224 -16.23 18.46 15.68
C CYS A 224 -17.31 17.81 16.55
N GLY A 225 -18.15 18.61 17.20
CA GLY A 225 -19.19 18.12 18.12
C GLY A 225 -20.21 17.15 17.50
N TRP A 226 -20.60 17.35 16.24
CA TRP A 226 -21.50 16.43 15.53
C TRP A 226 -20.84 15.06 15.32
N LEU A 227 -19.55 15.05 14.99
CA LEU A 227 -18.79 13.82 14.77
C LEU A 227 -18.54 13.10 16.10
N LYS A 228 -18.31 13.86 17.19
CA LYS A 228 -18.23 13.32 18.54
C LYS A 228 -19.46 12.54 18.92
N ALA A 229 -20.65 13.11 18.73
CA ALA A 229 -21.90 12.42 19.04
C ALA A 229 -22.03 11.09 18.28
N MET A 230 -21.66 11.08 17.00
CA MET A 230 -21.68 9.87 16.16
C MET A 230 -20.63 8.81 16.52
N VAL A 231 -19.46 9.24 16.98
CA VAL A 231 -18.40 8.33 17.45
C VAL A 231 -18.80 7.71 18.79
N ASP A 232 -19.33 8.53 19.70
CA ASP A 232 -19.77 8.10 21.03
C ASP A 232 -20.99 7.15 20.94
N SER A 233 -21.91 7.35 19.99
CA SER A 233 -23.05 6.47 19.72
C SER A 233 -22.70 5.21 18.92
N GLY A 234 -21.54 5.17 18.27
CA GLY A 234 -21.14 4.10 17.35
C GLY A 234 -21.83 4.16 15.98
N GLU A 235 -22.63 5.18 15.70
CA GLU A 235 -23.36 5.34 14.45
C GLU A 235 -22.44 5.54 13.24
N ILE A 236 -21.21 6.03 13.46
CA ILE A 236 -20.19 6.23 12.41
C ILE A 236 -19.84 4.95 11.62
N TYR A 237 -20.13 3.77 12.17
CA TYR A 237 -19.85 2.48 11.53
C TYR A 237 -20.97 2.00 10.60
N HIS A 238 -22.09 2.73 10.53
CA HIS A 238 -23.28 2.37 9.75
C HIS A 238 -23.67 3.53 8.81
N PRO A 239 -24.35 3.23 7.67
CA PRO A 239 -24.98 4.27 6.87
C PRO A 239 -26.08 4.99 7.68
N LEU A 240 -26.08 6.31 7.67
CA LEU A 240 -27.06 7.13 8.40
C LEU A 240 -27.87 7.99 7.45
N ARG A 241 -29.14 8.18 7.79
CA ARG A 241 -30.01 9.18 7.14
C ARG A 241 -29.56 10.57 7.58
N TRP A 242 -29.50 11.51 6.66
CA TRP A 242 -28.93 12.84 6.91
C TRP A 242 -29.79 13.94 6.27
N THR A 243 -29.89 15.09 6.94
CA THR A 243 -30.63 16.29 6.51
C THR A 243 -29.75 17.53 6.48
#